data_AF-A0A3D0VSX0-F1
#
_entry.id   AF-A0A3D0VSX0-F1
#
_cell.length_a   1.000
_cell.length_b   1.000
_cell.length_c   1.000
_cell.angle_alpha   90.00
_cell.angle_beta   90.00
_cell.angle_gamma   90.00
#
_symmetry.space_group_name_H-M   'P 1'
#
loop_
_entity.id
_entity.type
_entity.pdbx_description
1 polymer ?
#
loop_
_entity_poly.entity_id
_entity_poly.type
_entity_poly.pdbx_seq_one_letter_code
_entity_poly.pdbx_strand_id
1 'polypeptide(L)'
;MSPYMKKIQIFVLFFVLVFRVLMFCNAASAQGNQDAILDFNPLRDLFKYHDLIEFKIDSLTWSERFSHYNIVDSTIFKSIFQDTALTYHSAGKLSEDADFYHSIQTSKRDLLEITILSQSESTYCTIIEYIIYTKDGKKTSSFTAACSCCDGGYYYEARGKFLNDTTYELLSEDNFLTENIEEENTISFKKTVVVIQQDGSIHQTETMIRTEIKNNNTISIETAFPINYQSDTIAEFESFKNLFEKMRVKPFLSAVSKLLNDRIDAFSHDYITYYTRPLEFNIVQSDFDFDIGKSEIDMMLLSRNDSAFYIRVSKKDTTVFLYQNEQILSDFISRHNAFYKSNIDIENKIQFPSNIFVFGYGCGFVGMPPLYFRKMQALVENKNYNEISSWLRSANPEIQAYGIYGMNELFKLGQQIQKADLEIIKHLFDSSTSLYSCSGCLYGEPLLFRKVIKPRDFRKLFREYKKYH
;
A
#
# COMPACT_ATOMS: atom_id res chain seq x y z
N MET A 1 43.83 -45.65 1.32
CA MET A 1 43.71 -44.90 0.05
C MET A 1 45.09 -44.43 -0.38
N SER A 2 45.54 -44.84 -1.57
CA SER A 2 46.87 -44.53 -2.10
C SER A 2 47.08 -43.01 -2.27
N PRO A 3 48.30 -42.48 -2.01
CA PRO A 3 48.63 -41.07 -2.25
C PRO A 3 48.44 -40.62 -3.71
N TYR A 4 48.26 -41.56 -4.65
CA TYR A 4 47.88 -41.27 -6.02
C TYR A 4 46.41 -40.81 -6.19
N MET A 5 45.48 -41.25 -5.34
CA MET A 5 44.07 -40.85 -5.46
C MET A 5 43.78 -39.43 -4.94
N LYS A 6 44.58 -38.93 -3.98
CA LYS A 6 44.46 -37.52 -3.51
C LYS A 6 44.90 -36.51 -4.57
N LYS A 7 45.87 -36.84 -5.42
CA LYS A 7 46.32 -35.95 -6.51
C LYS A 7 45.29 -35.84 -7.63
N ILE A 8 44.54 -36.92 -7.92
CA ILE A 8 43.49 -36.91 -8.95
C ILE A 8 42.26 -36.10 -8.49
N GLN A 9 41.87 -36.19 -7.22
CA GLN A 9 40.76 -35.37 -6.70
C GLN A 9 41.09 -33.87 -6.66
N ILE A 10 42.33 -33.48 -6.35
CA ILE A 10 42.75 -32.07 -6.38
C ILE A 10 42.83 -31.53 -7.81
N PHE A 11 43.25 -32.36 -8.78
CA PHE A 11 43.31 -31.96 -10.19
C PHE A 11 41.91 -31.79 -10.81
N VAL A 12 40.95 -32.64 -10.44
CA VAL A 12 39.55 -32.53 -10.89
C VAL A 12 38.85 -31.32 -10.26
N LEU A 13 39.09 -31.02 -8.98
CA LEU A 13 38.55 -29.80 -8.36
C LEU A 13 39.13 -28.52 -8.97
N PHE A 14 40.41 -28.50 -9.30
CA PHE A 14 41.05 -27.34 -9.94
C PHE A 14 40.51 -27.12 -11.36
N PHE A 15 40.25 -28.20 -12.10
CA PHE A 15 39.67 -28.09 -13.45
C PHE A 15 38.22 -27.60 -13.43
N VAL A 16 37.41 -28.02 -12.46
CA VAL A 16 36.02 -27.53 -12.29
C VAL A 16 35.98 -26.07 -11.83
N LEU A 17 36.93 -25.64 -10.99
CA LEU A 17 37.02 -24.25 -10.55
C LEU A 17 37.47 -23.30 -11.67
N VAL A 18 38.47 -23.71 -12.47
CA VAL A 18 38.95 -22.92 -13.62
C VAL A 18 37.89 -22.84 -14.73
N PHE A 19 37.08 -23.89 -14.93
CA PHE A 19 35.97 -23.87 -15.88
C PHE A 19 34.83 -22.93 -15.45
N ARG A 20 34.57 -22.80 -14.13
CA ARG A 20 33.57 -21.84 -13.62
C ARG A 20 34.05 -20.39 -13.65
N VAL A 21 35.34 -20.13 -13.41
CA VAL A 21 35.89 -18.76 -13.46
C VAL A 21 35.96 -18.23 -14.91
N LEU A 22 36.21 -19.10 -15.89
CA LEU A 22 36.24 -18.69 -17.31
C LEU A 22 34.84 -18.45 -17.92
N MET A 23 33.78 -19.03 -17.35
CA MET A 23 32.39 -18.76 -17.77
C MET A 23 31.85 -17.41 -17.29
N PHE A 24 32.41 -16.83 -16.22
CA PHE A 24 31.91 -15.59 -15.63
C PHE A 24 32.69 -14.31 -16.00
N CYS A 25 33.75 -14.42 -16.80
CA CYS A 25 34.58 -13.26 -17.18
C CYS A 25 34.41 -12.76 -18.62
N ASN A 26 33.51 -13.32 -19.43
CA ASN A 26 33.20 -12.83 -20.78
C ASN A 26 31.70 -12.54 -20.95
N ALA A 27 31.19 -11.56 -20.20
CA ALA A 27 29.89 -10.96 -20.44
C ALA A 27 30.06 -9.46 -20.74
N ALA A 28 30.74 -9.15 -21.84
CA ALA A 28 30.75 -7.83 -22.44
C ALA A 28 31.21 -7.90 -23.91
N SER A 29 30.33 -8.38 -24.79
CA SER A 29 30.12 -7.83 -26.15
C SER A 29 29.43 -8.87 -27.03
N ALA A 30 28.36 -8.46 -27.68
CA ALA A 30 27.57 -9.21 -28.64
C ALA A 30 28.42 -9.96 -29.69
N GLN A 31 28.25 -11.28 -29.80
CA GLN A 31 28.29 -12.00 -31.07
C GLN A 31 27.84 -13.46 -30.89
N GLY A 32 26.71 -13.80 -31.52
CA GLY A 32 26.32 -15.18 -31.84
C GLY A 32 25.79 -16.04 -30.71
N ASN A 33 24.64 -15.68 -30.13
CA ASN A 33 23.82 -16.66 -29.40
C ASN A 33 23.36 -17.71 -30.40
N GLN A 34 24.04 -18.85 -30.47
CA GLN A 34 23.39 -20.07 -30.92
C GLN A 34 22.26 -20.31 -29.93
N ASP A 35 21.01 -20.22 -30.42
CA ASP A 35 19.82 -20.58 -29.65
C ASP A 35 20.04 -22.01 -29.15
N ALA A 36 20.39 -22.17 -27.88
CA ALA A 36 20.57 -23.47 -27.28
C ALA A 36 19.21 -24.18 -27.36
N ILE A 37 19.16 -25.27 -28.14
CA ILE A 37 17.99 -26.14 -28.21
C ILE A 37 17.81 -26.77 -26.83
N LEU A 38 16.71 -26.42 -26.17
CA LEU A 38 16.36 -26.97 -24.86
C LEU A 38 15.48 -28.21 -25.04
N ASP A 39 15.95 -29.37 -24.58
CA ASP A 39 15.11 -30.56 -24.44
C ASP A 39 14.37 -30.51 -23.09
N PHE A 40 13.06 -30.33 -23.15
CA PHE A 40 12.20 -30.26 -21.97
C PHE A 40 11.69 -31.61 -21.48
N ASN A 41 11.92 -32.71 -22.22
CA ASN A 41 11.43 -34.03 -21.80
C ASN A 41 11.94 -34.44 -20.41
N PRO A 42 13.23 -34.23 -20.04
CA PRO A 42 13.71 -34.53 -18.70
C PRO A 42 13.12 -33.64 -17.59
N LEU A 43 12.50 -32.51 -17.96
CA LEU A 43 11.98 -31.52 -17.02
C LEU A 43 10.47 -31.64 -16.81
N ARG A 44 9.75 -32.43 -17.61
CA ARG A 44 8.27 -32.52 -17.57
C ARG A 44 7.74 -32.84 -16.17
N ASP A 45 8.38 -33.77 -15.46
CA ASP A 45 7.96 -34.18 -14.12
C ASP A 45 8.25 -33.12 -13.03
N LEU A 46 8.95 -32.04 -13.37
CA LEU A 46 9.21 -30.92 -12.47
C LEU A 46 8.08 -29.87 -12.50
N PHE A 47 7.29 -29.82 -13.57
CA PHE A 47 6.16 -28.91 -13.69
C PHE A 47 4.97 -29.42 -12.88
N LYS A 48 4.30 -28.50 -12.17
CA LYS A 48 3.17 -28.85 -11.32
C LYS A 48 1.90 -29.18 -12.11
N TYR A 49 1.67 -28.49 -13.22
CA TYR A 49 0.45 -28.62 -14.02
C TYR A 49 0.77 -28.95 -15.49
N HIS A 50 -0.11 -29.69 -16.16
CA HIS A 50 0.12 -30.16 -17.54
C HIS A 50 -0.86 -29.61 -18.60
N ASP A 51 -1.88 -28.84 -18.19
CA ASP A 51 -3.01 -28.43 -19.05
C ASP A 51 -3.87 -27.31 -18.42
N LEU A 52 -3.28 -26.15 -18.09
CA LEU A 52 -4.03 -25.01 -17.54
C LEU A 52 -4.63 -24.11 -18.63
N ILE A 53 -5.89 -23.73 -18.44
CA ILE A 53 -6.62 -22.80 -19.32
C ILE A 53 -6.91 -21.43 -18.67
N GLU A 54 -6.73 -21.31 -17.35
CA GLU A 54 -6.92 -20.09 -16.57
C GLU A 54 -5.72 -19.90 -15.62
N PHE A 55 -5.26 -18.66 -15.50
CA PHE A 55 -4.11 -18.29 -14.69
C PHE A 55 -4.50 -17.15 -13.73
N LYS A 56 -4.28 -17.41 -12.45
CA LYS A 56 -4.50 -16.47 -11.35
C LYS A 56 -3.34 -16.62 -10.37
N ILE A 57 -2.97 -15.50 -9.78
CA ILE A 57 -2.07 -15.43 -8.64
C ILE A 57 -2.94 -14.93 -7.48
N ASP A 58 -2.65 -15.39 -6.27
CA ASP A 58 -3.34 -14.87 -5.09
C ASP A 58 -3.09 -13.36 -5.00
N SER A 59 -4.15 -12.59 -4.74
CA SER A 59 -4.04 -11.15 -4.54
C SER A 59 -3.28 -10.90 -3.23
N LEU A 60 -2.11 -10.27 -3.31
CA LEU A 60 -1.28 -9.99 -2.14
C LEU A 60 -1.51 -8.57 -1.66
N THR A 61 -2.10 -8.41 -0.47
CA THR A 61 -2.08 -7.10 0.21
C THR A 61 -0.76 -6.89 0.95
N TRP A 62 -0.33 -5.64 1.07
CA TRP A 62 0.94 -5.28 1.71
C TRP A 62 1.04 -5.80 3.15
N SER A 63 -0.06 -5.70 3.92
CA SER A 63 -0.15 -6.18 5.30
C SER A 63 -0.07 -7.70 5.40
N GLU A 64 -0.60 -8.44 4.43
CA GLU A 64 -0.49 -9.91 4.39
C GLU A 64 0.93 -10.38 4.01
N ARG A 65 1.73 -9.56 3.33
CA ARG A 65 3.04 -9.97 2.79
C ARG A 65 4.09 -10.32 3.86
N PHE A 66 4.17 -9.53 4.94
CA PHE A 66 5.25 -9.68 5.94
C PHE A 66 5.15 -10.96 6.79
N SER A 67 3.97 -11.60 6.80
CA SER A 67 3.66 -12.79 7.61
C SER A 67 3.02 -13.97 6.84
N HIS A 68 2.73 -13.84 5.53
CA HIS A 68 2.12 -14.90 4.71
C HIS A 68 2.92 -15.36 3.50
N TYR A 69 4.21 -15.05 3.40
CA TYR A 69 5.10 -16.01 2.74
C TYR A 69 5.14 -17.29 3.60
N ASN A 70 4.09 -18.12 3.50
CA ASN A 70 4.39 -19.49 3.17
C ASN A 70 5.11 -19.35 1.83
N ILE A 71 6.45 -19.28 1.89
CA ILE A 71 7.33 -19.41 0.74
C ILE A 71 6.64 -20.42 -0.16
N VAL A 72 6.53 -20.13 -1.46
CA VAL A 72 6.18 -21.18 -2.42
C VAL A 72 7.34 -22.17 -2.31
N ASP A 73 7.23 -23.04 -1.34
CA ASP A 73 8.33 -23.82 -0.86
C ASP A 73 8.51 -24.93 -1.90
N SER A 74 9.75 -25.33 -2.13
CA SER A 74 10.12 -26.42 -3.01
C SER A 74 9.28 -27.72 -2.87
N THR A 75 8.53 -27.85 -1.76
CA THR A 75 7.55 -28.90 -1.50
C THR A 75 6.28 -28.80 -2.36
N ILE A 76 5.86 -27.60 -2.78
CA ILE A 76 4.65 -27.37 -3.60
C ILE A 76 4.99 -27.18 -5.08
N PHE A 77 6.09 -26.49 -5.40
CA PHE A 77 6.57 -26.28 -6.77
C PHE A 77 8.08 -26.54 -6.87
N LYS A 78 8.56 -27.08 -7.98
CA LYS A 78 10.00 -27.28 -8.18
C LYS A 78 10.68 -25.97 -8.60
N SER A 79 11.66 -25.52 -7.81
CA SER A 79 12.45 -24.33 -8.11
C SER A 79 13.35 -24.57 -9.34
N ILE A 80 13.40 -23.57 -10.22
CA ILE A 80 14.28 -23.46 -11.39
C ILE A 80 15.59 -22.79 -10.99
N PHE A 81 15.47 -21.68 -10.25
CA PHE A 81 16.57 -20.83 -9.84
C PHE A 81 16.24 -20.17 -8.49
N GLN A 82 17.25 -20.06 -7.64
CA GLN A 82 17.22 -19.30 -6.40
C GLN A 82 18.52 -18.50 -6.35
N ASP A 83 18.45 -17.17 -6.44
CA ASP A 83 19.63 -16.33 -6.27
C ASP A 83 20.00 -16.28 -4.79
N THR A 84 20.95 -17.12 -4.39
CA THR A 84 21.46 -17.14 -3.00
C THR A 84 22.62 -16.16 -2.79
N ALA A 85 23.05 -15.44 -3.82
CA ALA A 85 24.27 -14.63 -3.80
C ALA A 85 24.03 -13.13 -3.51
N LEU A 86 22.79 -12.65 -3.57
CA LEU A 86 22.44 -11.26 -3.28
C LEU A 86 22.01 -11.07 -1.82
N THR A 87 22.92 -10.59 -0.98
CA THR A 87 22.58 -10.02 0.33
C THR A 87 22.06 -8.60 0.15
N TYR A 88 20.74 -8.41 0.18
CA TYR A 88 20.16 -7.07 0.33
C TYR A 88 20.27 -6.58 1.78
N HIS A 89 20.49 -5.28 1.95
CA HIS A 89 20.84 -4.66 3.25
C HIS A 89 19.69 -4.53 4.26
N SER A 90 18.50 -5.04 3.98
CA SER A 90 17.37 -4.99 4.91
C SER A 90 17.33 -6.27 5.78
N ALA A 91 17.78 -6.14 7.03
CA ALA A 91 17.47 -7.07 8.13
C ALA A 91 18.04 -8.51 8.08
N GLY A 92 19.06 -8.79 7.27
CA GLY A 92 19.86 -10.02 7.42
C GLY A 92 19.19 -11.32 6.96
N LYS A 93 18.08 -11.24 6.22
CA LYS A 93 17.57 -12.36 5.41
C LYS A 93 18.05 -12.19 3.96
N LEU A 94 18.46 -13.28 3.32
CA LEU A 94 18.79 -13.28 1.88
C LEU A 94 17.52 -12.91 1.11
N SER A 95 17.61 -12.05 0.10
CA SER A 95 16.43 -11.80 -0.74
C SER A 95 16.22 -12.99 -1.66
N GLU A 96 15.07 -13.63 -1.59
CA GLU A 96 14.78 -14.85 -2.34
C GLU A 96 14.01 -14.50 -3.62
N ASP A 97 14.74 -14.00 -4.64
CA ASP A 97 14.20 -14.03 -6.00
C ASP A 97 14.19 -15.52 -6.44
N ALA A 98 13.00 -16.04 -6.72
CA ALA A 98 12.77 -17.46 -6.96
C ALA A 98 11.90 -17.70 -8.19
N ASP A 99 12.34 -18.62 -9.05
CA ASP A 99 11.60 -19.08 -10.21
C ASP A 99 11.16 -20.54 -10.01
N PHE A 100 9.95 -20.87 -10.45
CA PHE A 100 9.36 -22.20 -10.30
C PHE A 100 8.77 -22.72 -11.60
N TYR A 101 8.93 -24.03 -11.84
CA TYR A 101 8.25 -24.73 -12.93
C TYR A 101 6.76 -24.83 -12.62
N HIS A 102 5.95 -24.03 -13.32
CA HIS A 102 4.53 -23.92 -13.03
C HIS A 102 3.68 -24.86 -13.90
N SER A 103 3.67 -24.69 -15.22
CA SER A 103 2.98 -25.62 -16.13
C SER A 103 3.72 -25.88 -17.44
N ILE A 104 3.42 -27.02 -18.07
CA ILE A 104 3.96 -27.43 -19.38
C ILE A 104 2.88 -28.14 -20.20
N GLN A 105 2.70 -27.76 -21.45
CA GLN A 105 1.75 -28.41 -22.35
C GLN A 105 2.26 -28.40 -23.80
N THR A 106 1.72 -29.31 -24.60
CA THR A 106 1.92 -29.30 -26.05
C THR A 106 0.62 -28.86 -26.69
N SER A 107 0.63 -27.73 -27.42
CA SER A 107 -0.59 -27.21 -28.02
C SER A 107 -0.96 -27.94 -29.31
N LYS A 108 -2.18 -27.72 -29.78
CA LYS A 108 -2.67 -28.27 -31.06
C LYS A 108 -1.87 -27.81 -32.28
N ARG A 109 -1.01 -26.80 -32.11
CA ARG A 109 -0.08 -26.29 -33.13
C ARG A 109 1.25 -27.05 -33.18
N ASP A 110 1.41 -28.09 -32.35
CA ASP A 110 2.68 -28.80 -32.14
C ASP A 110 3.79 -27.88 -31.58
N LEU A 111 3.39 -26.89 -30.78
CA LEU A 111 4.28 -26.01 -30.02
C LEU A 111 4.38 -26.53 -28.57
N LEU A 112 5.53 -26.30 -27.95
CA LEU A 112 5.71 -26.51 -26.53
C LEU A 112 5.45 -25.20 -25.79
N GLU A 113 4.52 -25.21 -24.85
CA GLU A 113 4.09 -24.02 -24.13
C GLU A 113 4.31 -24.27 -22.63
N ILE A 114 5.07 -23.40 -21.96
CA ILE A 114 5.37 -23.52 -20.54
C ILE A 114 4.98 -22.25 -19.80
N THR A 115 4.77 -22.36 -18.50
CA THR A 115 4.73 -21.19 -17.63
C THR A 115 5.74 -21.28 -16.50
N ILE A 116 6.34 -20.14 -16.17
CA ILE A 116 7.24 -19.96 -15.03
C ILE A 116 6.55 -19.05 -14.02
N LEU A 117 6.55 -19.45 -12.75
CA LEU A 117 6.14 -18.59 -11.64
C LEU A 117 7.40 -17.95 -11.06
N SER A 118 7.48 -16.62 -11.11
CA SER A 118 8.58 -15.84 -10.56
C SER A 118 8.09 -15.05 -9.36
N GLN A 119 8.82 -15.12 -8.25
CA GLN A 119 8.65 -14.26 -7.09
C GLN A 119 9.89 -13.39 -6.98
N SER A 120 9.69 -12.07 -7.02
CA SER A 120 10.77 -11.12 -6.87
C SER A 120 10.50 -10.20 -5.68
N GLU A 121 11.41 -10.24 -4.72
CA GLU A 121 11.33 -9.35 -3.55
C GLU A 121 11.65 -7.91 -3.93
N SER A 122 12.63 -7.72 -4.83
CA SER A 122 13.08 -6.38 -5.23
C SER A 122 12.02 -5.57 -5.97
N THR A 123 11.16 -6.24 -6.76
CA THR A 123 10.05 -5.62 -7.49
C THR A 123 8.71 -5.77 -6.79
N TYR A 124 8.69 -6.50 -5.67
CA TYR A 124 7.48 -6.83 -4.93
C TYR A 124 6.40 -7.54 -5.77
N CYS A 125 6.81 -8.27 -6.81
CA CYS A 125 5.89 -8.91 -7.76
C CYS A 125 5.92 -10.43 -7.66
N THR A 126 4.75 -11.05 -7.84
CA THR A 126 4.62 -12.45 -8.22
C THR A 126 4.05 -12.50 -9.63
N ILE A 127 4.73 -13.18 -10.56
CA ILE A 127 4.43 -13.16 -11.99
C ILE A 127 4.35 -14.59 -12.50
N ILE A 128 3.35 -14.89 -13.33
CA ILE A 128 3.35 -16.08 -14.18
C ILE A 128 3.67 -15.63 -15.60
N GLU A 129 4.84 -16.00 -16.11
CA GLU A 129 5.21 -15.78 -17.52
C GLU A 129 4.82 -17.00 -18.37
N TYR A 130 4.14 -16.78 -19.49
CA TYR A 130 3.86 -17.77 -20.52
C TYR A 130 4.94 -17.74 -21.59
N ILE A 131 5.59 -18.87 -21.86
CA ILE A 131 6.71 -18.96 -22.80
C ILE A 131 6.41 -20.04 -23.84
N ILE A 132 6.59 -19.68 -25.10
CA ILE A 132 6.31 -20.53 -26.25
C ILE A 132 7.63 -20.95 -26.87
N TYR A 133 7.75 -22.25 -27.12
CA TYR A 133 8.87 -22.89 -27.78
C TYR A 133 8.36 -23.67 -28.99
N THR A 134 9.17 -23.72 -30.03
CA THR A 134 9.04 -24.75 -31.06
C THR A 134 9.32 -26.14 -30.47
N LYS A 135 8.92 -27.20 -31.18
CA LYS A 135 9.15 -28.58 -30.75
C LYS A 135 10.62 -28.96 -30.62
N ASP A 136 11.49 -28.31 -31.40
CA ASP A 136 12.95 -28.40 -31.30
C ASP A 136 13.53 -27.48 -30.21
N GLY A 137 12.71 -26.95 -29.29
CA GLY A 137 13.19 -26.27 -28.09
C GLY A 137 13.67 -24.83 -28.29
N LYS A 138 13.36 -24.19 -29.42
CA LYS A 138 13.68 -22.78 -29.67
C LYS A 138 12.55 -21.88 -29.17
N LYS A 139 12.87 -20.91 -28.31
CA LYS A 139 11.90 -19.91 -27.84
C LYS A 139 11.39 -19.06 -29.01
N THR A 140 10.07 -18.98 -29.17
CA THR A 140 9.42 -18.16 -30.20
C THR A 140 8.89 -16.85 -29.64
N SER A 141 8.28 -16.87 -28.46
CA SER A 141 7.64 -15.70 -27.82
C SER A 141 7.41 -15.92 -26.32
N SER A 142 7.13 -14.85 -25.59
CA SER A 142 6.58 -14.93 -24.23
C SER A 142 5.68 -13.74 -23.90
N PHE A 143 4.81 -13.88 -22.89
CA PHE A 143 3.95 -12.82 -22.38
C PHE A 143 3.52 -13.12 -20.93
N THR A 144 3.08 -12.10 -20.19
CA THR A 144 2.55 -12.27 -18.82
C THR A 144 1.18 -12.93 -18.84
N ALA A 145 1.05 -14.08 -18.18
CA ALA A 145 -0.22 -14.78 -18.01
C ALA A 145 -1.00 -14.25 -16.79
N ALA A 146 -0.31 -13.97 -15.69
CA ALA A 146 -0.89 -13.38 -14.49
C ALA A 146 0.19 -12.62 -13.71
N CYS A 147 -0.22 -11.66 -12.88
CA CYS A 147 0.68 -10.85 -12.07
C CYS A 147 -0.04 -10.35 -10.81
N SER A 148 0.66 -10.28 -9.69
CA SER A 148 0.26 -9.45 -8.54
C SER A 148 1.52 -8.75 -8.02
N CYS A 149 1.56 -7.44 -8.15
CA CYS A 149 2.60 -6.57 -7.60
C CYS A 149 1.96 -5.62 -6.59
N CYS A 150 2.64 -5.36 -5.49
CA CYS A 150 2.22 -4.35 -4.54
C CYS A 150 3.42 -3.66 -3.89
N ASP A 151 3.44 -2.33 -3.87
CA ASP A 151 4.50 -1.54 -3.21
C ASP A 151 3.94 -0.24 -2.66
N GLY A 152 3.87 -0.12 -1.33
CA GLY A 152 3.61 1.16 -0.67
C GLY A 152 2.32 1.88 -1.11
N GLY A 153 1.25 1.12 -1.35
CA GLY A 153 -0.03 1.64 -1.83
C GLY A 153 -0.21 1.59 -3.35
N TYR A 154 0.83 1.25 -4.13
CA TYR A 154 0.68 0.77 -5.50
C TYR A 154 0.18 -0.68 -5.49
N TYR A 155 -0.71 -1.01 -6.42
CA TYR A 155 -0.88 -2.39 -6.85
C TYR A 155 -1.07 -2.50 -8.36
N TYR A 156 -0.56 -3.61 -8.88
CA TYR A 156 -0.85 -4.08 -10.23
C TYR A 156 -1.31 -5.52 -10.15
N GLU A 157 -2.55 -5.76 -10.54
CA GLU A 157 -3.16 -7.08 -10.56
C GLU A 157 -3.45 -7.43 -12.02
N ALA A 158 -3.04 -8.62 -12.46
CA ALA A 158 -3.36 -9.13 -13.77
C ALA A 158 -3.77 -10.59 -13.69
N ARG A 159 -4.91 -10.90 -14.30
CA ARG A 159 -5.46 -12.25 -14.39
C ARG A 159 -5.80 -12.56 -15.83
N GLY A 160 -5.55 -13.80 -16.26
CA GLY A 160 -5.82 -14.14 -17.64
C GLY A 160 -6.32 -15.55 -17.85
N LYS A 161 -6.84 -15.78 -19.05
CA LYS A 161 -7.46 -17.03 -19.46
C LYS A 161 -7.38 -17.21 -20.96
N PHE A 162 -7.37 -18.46 -21.40
CA PHE A 162 -7.59 -18.79 -22.81
C PHE A 162 -9.09 -18.66 -23.15
N LEU A 163 -9.40 -17.88 -24.18
CA LEU A 163 -10.74 -17.84 -24.78
C LEU A 163 -10.95 -19.03 -25.74
N ASN A 164 -9.85 -19.50 -26.33
CA ASN A 164 -9.72 -20.69 -27.17
C ASN A 164 -8.22 -21.06 -27.25
N ASP A 165 -7.88 -22.12 -27.98
CA ASP A 165 -6.49 -22.61 -28.06
C ASP A 165 -5.47 -21.58 -28.59
N THR A 166 -5.89 -20.53 -29.28
CA THR A 166 -5.03 -19.52 -29.94
C THR A 166 -5.10 -18.15 -29.29
N THR A 167 -6.14 -17.87 -28.49
CA THR A 167 -6.44 -16.52 -28.04
C THR A 167 -6.44 -16.48 -26.52
N TYR A 168 -5.53 -15.69 -25.97
CA TYR A 168 -5.42 -15.41 -24.55
C TYR A 168 -5.97 -14.02 -24.24
N GLU A 169 -6.72 -13.89 -23.16
CA GLU A 169 -7.21 -12.62 -22.63
C GLU A 169 -6.57 -12.37 -21.26
N LEU A 170 -5.90 -11.23 -21.11
CA LEU A 170 -5.37 -10.73 -19.85
C LEU A 170 -6.15 -9.47 -19.46
N LEU A 171 -6.76 -9.49 -18.27
CA LEU A 171 -7.35 -8.30 -17.67
C LEU A 171 -6.43 -7.82 -16.56
N SER A 172 -5.98 -6.58 -16.65
CA SER A 172 -5.12 -5.96 -15.66
C SER A 172 -5.73 -4.68 -15.08
N GLU A 173 -5.45 -4.47 -13.81
CA GLU A 173 -5.83 -3.31 -13.02
C GLU A 173 -4.55 -2.70 -12.47
N ASP A 174 -4.39 -1.40 -12.70
CA ASP A 174 -3.25 -0.63 -12.20
C ASP A 174 -3.84 0.57 -11.46
N ASN A 175 -3.63 0.61 -10.14
CA ASN A 175 -4.30 1.60 -9.32
C ASN A 175 -3.80 3.05 -9.55
N PHE A 176 -2.63 3.22 -10.19
CA PHE A 176 -2.18 4.55 -10.62
C PHE A 176 -2.86 5.04 -11.89
N LEU A 177 -3.32 4.12 -12.75
CA LEU A 177 -4.07 4.48 -13.95
C LEU A 177 -5.59 4.57 -13.68
N THR A 178 -6.08 3.94 -12.61
CA THR A 178 -7.51 3.89 -12.30
C THR A 178 -8.01 5.04 -11.45
N GLU A 179 -7.19 5.59 -10.54
CA GLU A 179 -7.58 6.76 -9.73
C GLU A 179 -7.47 8.07 -10.54
N ASN A 180 -8.37 8.24 -11.52
CA ASN A 180 -8.57 9.55 -12.09
C ASN A 180 -9.24 10.45 -11.03
N ILE A 181 -8.46 11.38 -10.47
CA ILE A 181 -8.85 12.28 -9.37
C ILE A 181 -10.12 13.09 -9.72
N GLU A 182 -10.43 13.26 -11.00
CA GLU A 182 -11.60 14.02 -11.48
C GLU A 182 -12.89 13.18 -11.58
N GLU A 183 -12.79 11.85 -11.61
CA GLU A 183 -13.94 10.95 -11.78
C GLU A 183 -13.97 9.95 -10.61
N GLU A 184 -14.40 10.38 -9.43
CA GLU A 184 -14.34 9.62 -8.15
C GLU A 184 -15.08 8.25 -8.15
N ASN A 185 -15.56 7.73 -9.27
CA ASN A 185 -16.31 6.46 -9.36
C ASN A 185 -16.05 5.66 -10.65
N THR A 186 -14.89 5.77 -11.31
CA THR A 186 -14.56 4.90 -12.46
C THR A 186 -13.36 4.01 -12.16
N ILE A 187 -13.48 2.70 -12.40
CA ILE A 187 -12.33 1.78 -12.41
C ILE A 187 -11.96 1.51 -13.86
N SER A 188 -10.69 1.71 -14.18
CA SER A 188 -10.15 1.50 -15.52
C SER A 188 -9.34 0.21 -15.58
N PHE A 189 -9.82 -0.78 -16.31
CA PHE A 189 -9.05 -2.00 -16.57
C PHE A 189 -8.36 -1.89 -17.93
N LYS A 190 -7.15 -2.44 -18.03
CA LYS A 190 -6.49 -2.68 -19.31
C LYS A 190 -6.72 -4.14 -19.70
N LYS A 191 -7.46 -4.34 -20.79
CA LYS A 191 -7.65 -5.64 -21.43
C LYS A 191 -6.62 -5.82 -22.54
N THR A 192 -5.82 -6.86 -22.43
CA THR A 192 -4.85 -7.28 -23.45
C THR A 192 -5.31 -8.60 -24.05
N VAL A 193 -5.38 -8.67 -25.38
CA VAL A 193 -5.68 -9.91 -26.12
C VAL A 193 -4.44 -10.34 -26.88
N VAL A 194 -3.95 -11.55 -26.61
CA VAL A 194 -2.80 -12.15 -27.27
C VAL A 194 -3.28 -13.26 -28.20
N VAL A 195 -2.94 -13.18 -29.48
CA VAL A 195 -3.23 -14.20 -30.49
C VAL A 195 -1.92 -14.93 -30.82
N ILE A 196 -1.87 -16.22 -30.50
CA ILE A 196 -0.75 -17.12 -30.77
C ILE A 196 -0.90 -17.70 -32.19
N GLN A 197 0.05 -17.37 -33.05
CA GLN A 197 0.10 -17.84 -34.43
C GLN A 197 0.59 -19.29 -34.52
N GLN A 198 0.46 -19.90 -35.71
CA GLN A 198 0.86 -21.28 -35.96
C GLN A 198 2.36 -21.54 -35.68
N ASP A 199 3.21 -20.54 -35.92
CA ASP A 199 4.66 -20.59 -35.70
C ASP A 199 5.08 -20.22 -34.27
N GLY A 200 4.11 -19.97 -33.38
CA GLY A 200 4.35 -19.55 -32.00
C GLY A 200 4.72 -18.09 -31.83
N SER A 201 4.71 -17.28 -32.89
CA SER A 201 4.75 -15.82 -32.76
C SER A 201 3.43 -15.29 -32.18
N ILE A 202 3.46 -14.11 -31.55
CA ILE A 202 2.28 -13.50 -30.93
C ILE A 202 1.91 -12.17 -31.57
N HIS A 203 0.62 -11.89 -31.62
CA HIS A 203 0.07 -10.57 -31.89
C HIS A 203 -0.74 -10.08 -30.68
N GLN A 204 -0.43 -8.89 -30.17
CA GLN A 204 -1.05 -8.33 -28.97
C GLN A 204 -1.88 -7.09 -29.32
N THR A 205 -3.11 -7.03 -28.84
CA THR A 205 -3.95 -5.83 -28.89
C THR A 205 -4.37 -5.42 -27.48
N GLU A 206 -4.45 -4.12 -27.25
CA GLU A 206 -4.77 -3.55 -25.94
C GLU A 206 -5.98 -2.64 -26.04
N THR A 207 -6.87 -2.70 -25.05
CA THR A 207 -8.06 -1.86 -24.97
C THR A 207 -8.32 -1.47 -23.53
N MET A 208 -8.57 -0.18 -23.30
CA MET A 208 -8.98 0.31 -21.99
C MET A 208 -10.49 0.11 -21.82
N ILE A 209 -10.87 -0.53 -20.72
CA ILE A 209 -12.26 -0.74 -20.31
C ILE A 209 -12.50 0.13 -19.08
N ARG A 210 -13.43 1.08 -19.20
CA ARG A 210 -13.87 1.89 -18.05
C ARG A 210 -15.19 1.34 -17.54
N THR A 211 -15.25 1.08 -16.24
CA THR A 211 -16.47 0.65 -15.58
C THR A 211 -16.85 1.72 -14.57
N GLU A 212 -18.04 2.30 -14.72
CA GLU A 212 -18.62 3.16 -13.69
C GLU A 212 -18.99 2.30 -12.48
N ILE A 213 -18.43 2.63 -11.33
CA ILE A 213 -18.92 2.18 -10.03
C ILE A 213 -20.25 2.90 -9.84
N LYS A 214 -21.35 2.20 -10.10
CA LYS A 214 -22.66 2.70 -9.68
C LYS A 214 -22.66 2.74 -8.16
N ASN A 215 -22.51 3.94 -7.60
CA ASN A 215 -22.85 4.24 -6.21
C ASN A 215 -24.35 4.03 -6.01
N ASN A 216 -24.77 2.77 -5.95
CA ASN A 216 -26.04 2.42 -5.34
C ASN A 216 -25.88 2.65 -3.84
N ASN A 217 -26.15 3.89 -3.45
CA ASN A 217 -26.27 4.36 -2.09
C ASN A 217 -27.05 3.37 -1.21
N THR A 218 -26.58 3.21 0.02
CA THR A 218 -27.32 2.64 1.16
C THR A 218 -27.76 1.19 0.96
N ILE A 219 -26.85 0.25 1.21
CA ILE A 219 -27.27 -1.00 1.84
C ILE A 219 -27.69 -0.61 3.25
N SER A 220 -28.99 -0.45 3.49
CA SER A 220 -29.54 -0.77 4.80
C SER A 220 -29.07 -2.18 5.11
N ILE A 221 -28.19 -2.34 6.10
CA ILE A 221 -27.68 -3.64 6.54
C ILE A 221 -28.79 -4.35 7.31
N GLU A 222 -29.84 -4.72 6.60
CA GLU A 222 -30.72 -5.82 6.92
C GLU A 222 -30.93 -6.53 5.59
N THR A 223 -30.38 -7.73 5.48
CA THR A 223 -30.57 -8.70 4.38
C THR A 223 -29.74 -8.50 3.09
N ALA A 224 -28.48 -8.94 3.09
CA ALA A 224 -27.91 -9.77 2.04
C ALA A 224 -26.48 -10.23 2.40
N PHE A 225 -26.36 -11.43 2.97
CA PHE A 225 -25.36 -12.48 2.68
C PHE A 225 -25.51 -13.59 3.75
N PRO A 226 -25.92 -14.82 3.39
CA PRO A 226 -25.70 -15.97 4.23
C PRO A 226 -24.29 -16.48 3.94
N ILE A 227 -23.28 -15.83 4.50
CA ILE A 227 -22.01 -16.51 4.73
C ILE A 227 -22.14 -17.13 6.11
N ASN A 228 -22.12 -18.46 6.17
CA ASN A 228 -21.87 -19.20 7.40
C ASN A 228 -20.48 -18.81 7.91
N TYR A 229 -20.40 -17.68 8.59
CA TYR A 229 -19.33 -17.28 9.49
C TYR A 229 -19.98 -17.14 10.88
N GLN A 230 -20.42 -18.27 11.41
CA GLN A 230 -20.77 -18.39 12.82
C GLN A 230 -19.46 -18.44 13.63
N SER A 231 -19.20 -17.44 14.47
CA SER A 231 -19.35 -17.60 15.92
C SER A 231 -18.59 -16.60 16.81
N ASP A 232 -17.63 -15.81 16.30
CA ASP A 232 -16.73 -15.07 17.23
C ASP A 232 -16.99 -13.55 17.32
N THR A 233 -17.60 -12.93 16.32
CA THR A 233 -17.69 -11.47 16.24
C THR A 233 -18.69 -10.83 17.21
N ILE A 234 -19.83 -11.47 17.52
CA ILE A 234 -20.86 -10.86 18.38
C ILE A 234 -20.42 -10.84 19.84
N ALA A 235 -19.79 -11.91 20.33
CA ALA A 235 -19.31 -12.00 21.70
C ALA A 235 -18.08 -11.09 21.95
N GLU A 236 -17.18 -10.98 20.97
CA GLU A 236 -16.08 -10.02 20.97
C GLU A 236 -16.62 -8.58 20.94
N PHE A 237 -17.59 -8.28 20.06
CA PHE A 237 -18.17 -6.95 19.95
C PHE A 237 -18.94 -6.53 21.21
N GLU A 238 -19.71 -7.43 21.84
CA GLU A 238 -20.34 -7.17 23.13
C GLU A 238 -19.30 -7.04 24.27
N SER A 239 -18.17 -7.75 24.20
CA SER A 239 -17.05 -7.57 25.12
C SER A 239 -16.39 -6.19 24.97
N PHE A 240 -16.24 -5.70 23.74
CA PHE A 240 -15.80 -4.33 23.44
C PHE A 240 -16.80 -3.31 23.93
N LYS A 241 -18.09 -3.44 23.61
CA LYS A 241 -19.14 -2.52 24.07
C LYS A 241 -19.18 -2.43 25.60
N ASN A 242 -19.10 -3.56 26.30
CA ASN A 242 -19.06 -3.60 27.76
C ASN A 242 -17.73 -3.03 28.32
N LEU A 243 -16.62 -3.17 27.59
CA LEU A 243 -15.36 -2.50 27.87
C LEU A 243 -15.52 -0.97 27.73
N PHE A 244 -16.11 -0.49 26.64
CA PHE A 244 -16.38 0.93 26.39
C PHE A 244 -17.33 1.54 27.41
N GLU A 245 -18.39 0.83 27.79
CA GLU A 245 -19.29 1.27 28.86
C GLU A 245 -18.60 1.36 30.22
N LYS A 246 -17.62 0.49 30.51
CA LYS A 246 -16.78 0.61 31.72
C LYS A 246 -15.78 1.76 31.63
N MET A 247 -15.25 2.05 30.44
CA MET A 247 -14.36 3.18 30.17
C MET A 247 -15.08 4.54 30.28
N ARG A 248 -16.41 4.57 30.13
CA ARG A 248 -17.26 5.76 30.29
C ARG A 248 -17.25 6.35 31.72
N VAL A 249 -16.82 5.59 32.73
CA VAL A 249 -17.07 5.91 34.16
C VAL A 249 -15.80 6.21 34.97
N LYS A 250 -14.58 6.12 34.40
CA LYS A 250 -13.29 6.31 35.13
C LYS A 250 -12.19 7.03 34.32
N PRO A 251 -11.15 7.59 34.98
CA PRO A 251 -10.01 8.25 34.31
C PRO A 251 -9.21 7.29 33.41
N PHE A 252 -8.84 7.81 32.24
CA PHE A 252 -8.78 7.06 30.98
C PHE A 252 -7.49 6.24 30.71
N LEU A 253 -6.29 6.77 31.01
CA LEU A 253 -5.03 6.19 30.48
C LEU A 253 -4.53 4.92 31.21
N SER A 254 -4.58 4.90 32.54
CA SER A 254 -4.08 3.72 33.30
C SER A 254 -4.98 2.49 33.15
N ALA A 255 -6.28 2.70 32.91
CA ALA A 255 -7.25 1.64 32.75
C ALA A 255 -7.19 0.98 31.38
N VAL A 256 -7.03 1.75 30.29
CA VAL A 256 -6.81 1.21 28.94
C VAL A 256 -5.50 0.43 28.87
N SER A 257 -4.40 1.00 29.35
CA SER A 257 -3.11 0.30 29.42
C SER A 257 -3.20 -0.97 30.25
N LYS A 258 -3.86 -0.94 31.42
CA LYS A 258 -4.08 -2.12 32.25
C LYS A 258 -4.99 -3.16 31.59
N LEU A 259 -6.02 -2.74 30.86
CA LEU A 259 -6.98 -3.64 30.20
C LEU A 259 -6.44 -4.29 28.94
N LEU A 260 -5.59 -3.57 28.19
CA LEU A 260 -4.72 -4.17 27.21
C LEU A 260 -3.89 -5.22 27.96
N ASN A 261 -3.09 -4.84 28.95
CA ASN A 261 -2.24 -5.77 29.73
C ASN A 261 -2.97 -7.01 30.32
N ASP A 262 -4.23 -6.89 30.77
CA ASP A 262 -4.99 -7.95 31.42
C ASP A 262 -5.74 -8.89 30.43
N ARG A 263 -5.85 -8.55 29.13
CA ARG A 263 -6.53 -9.39 28.11
C ARG A 263 -5.66 -9.79 26.92
N ILE A 264 -4.35 -9.54 26.96
CA ILE A 264 -3.47 -9.87 25.82
C ILE A 264 -3.34 -11.39 25.58
N ASP A 265 -3.82 -12.28 26.45
CA ASP A 265 -3.85 -13.72 26.09
C ASP A 265 -4.65 -14.03 24.80
N ALA A 266 -5.53 -13.11 24.36
CA ALA A 266 -6.27 -13.18 23.08
C ALA A 266 -5.70 -12.29 21.95
N PHE A 267 -4.77 -11.38 22.26
CA PHE A 267 -4.15 -10.48 21.28
C PHE A 267 -2.70 -10.91 21.09
N SER A 268 -2.19 -10.92 19.86
CA SER A 268 -0.75 -11.04 19.70
C SER A 268 -0.11 -9.76 20.25
N HIS A 269 0.68 -9.85 21.33
CA HIS A 269 1.42 -8.73 21.92
C HIS A 269 2.23 -7.93 20.88
N ASP A 270 2.56 -8.55 19.74
CA ASP A 270 3.42 -8.00 18.70
C ASP A 270 2.72 -7.02 17.73
N TYR A 271 1.40 -6.78 17.83
CA TYR A 271 0.63 -6.07 16.80
C TYR A 271 -0.18 -4.85 17.29
N ILE A 272 0.11 -4.29 18.46
CA ILE A 272 -0.55 -3.05 18.90
C ILE A 272 0.35 -1.85 18.63
N THR A 273 -0.02 -1.02 17.67
CA THR A 273 0.57 0.31 17.48
C THR A 273 -0.29 1.35 18.19
N TYR A 274 0.37 2.27 18.89
CA TYR A 274 -0.31 3.35 19.60
C TYR A 274 0.44 4.66 19.41
N TYR A 275 -0.28 5.68 18.97
CA TYR A 275 0.22 7.04 18.82
C TYR A 275 -0.66 8.02 19.58
N THR A 276 -0.04 9.06 20.12
CA THR A 276 -0.75 10.14 20.78
C THR A 276 -0.16 11.48 20.41
N ARG A 277 -1.01 12.47 20.24
CA ARG A 277 -0.58 13.82 19.90
C ARG A 277 -1.47 14.89 20.52
N PRO A 278 -0.87 16.00 20.97
CA PRO A 278 -1.63 17.18 21.34
C PRO A 278 -2.18 17.85 20.07
N LEU A 279 -3.45 18.21 20.14
CA LEU A 279 -4.13 19.11 19.23
C LEU A 279 -4.37 20.46 19.94
N GLU A 280 -5.02 21.39 19.26
CA GLU A 280 -5.38 22.68 19.83
C GLU A 280 -6.49 22.56 20.89
N PHE A 281 -6.74 23.64 21.63
CA PHE A 281 -7.80 23.71 22.64
C PHE A 281 -7.71 22.62 23.74
N ASN A 282 -6.47 22.20 24.06
CA ASN A 282 -6.16 21.14 25.03
C ASN A 282 -6.81 19.79 24.69
N ILE A 283 -7.00 19.52 23.39
CA ILE A 283 -7.43 18.22 22.91
C ILE A 283 -6.20 17.33 22.74
N VAL A 284 -6.35 16.05 23.07
CA VAL A 284 -5.38 15.00 22.75
C VAL A 284 -6.07 14.00 21.82
N GLN A 285 -5.46 13.77 20.66
CA GLN A 285 -5.82 12.67 19.78
C GLN A 285 -4.96 11.46 20.11
N SER A 286 -5.58 10.30 20.17
CA SER A 286 -4.94 9.02 20.42
C SER A 286 -5.45 8.02 19.39
N ASP A 287 -4.53 7.34 18.73
CA ASP A 287 -4.80 6.41 17.66
C ASP A 287 -4.21 5.05 18.04
N PHE A 288 -4.99 3.99 17.89
CA PHE A 288 -4.61 2.63 18.21
C PHE A 288 -4.92 1.75 17.01
N ASP A 289 -3.94 0.98 16.55
CA ASP A 289 -4.15 -0.05 15.54
C ASP A 289 -3.82 -1.38 16.18
N PHE A 290 -4.70 -2.36 16.04
CA PHE A 290 -4.50 -3.69 16.61
C PHE A 290 -5.21 -4.76 15.79
N ASP A 291 -4.57 -5.93 15.71
CA ASP A 291 -5.13 -7.09 15.03
C ASP A 291 -5.95 -7.96 15.98
N ILE A 292 -7.14 -8.35 15.52
CA ILE A 292 -8.00 -9.35 16.15
C ILE A 292 -8.25 -10.49 15.17
N GLY A 293 -7.57 -11.61 15.39
CA GLY A 293 -7.59 -12.75 14.48
C GLY A 293 -7.01 -12.36 13.12
N LYS A 294 -7.88 -12.22 12.10
CA LYS A 294 -7.52 -11.76 10.74
C LYS A 294 -8.09 -10.37 10.42
N SER A 295 -8.49 -9.62 11.43
CA SER A 295 -9.12 -8.31 11.26
C SER A 295 -8.24 -7.22 11.87
N GLU A 296 -7.80 -6.31 11.03
CA GLU A 296 -7.22 -5.03 11.44
C GLU A 296 -8.34 -4.13 11.98
N ILE A 297 -8.12 -3.57 13.17
CA ILE A 297 -9.05 -2.66 13.86
C ILE A 297 -8.34 -1.36 14.18
N ASP A 298 -8.92 -0.25 13.72
CA ASP A 298 -8.44 1.09 14.01
C ASP A 298 -9.34 1.73 15.07
N MET A 299 -8.75 2.30 16.10
CA MET A 299 -9.45 3.11 17.09
C MET A 299 -8.86 4.50 17.15
N MET A 300 -9.69 5.52 16.96
CA MET A 300 -9.33 6.91 17.18
C MET A 300 -10.15 7.48 18.34
N LEU A 301 -9.45 8.17 19.22
CA LEU A 301 -9.97 8.81 20.41
C LEU A 301 -9.60 10.29 20.43
N LEU A 302 -10.58 11.14 20.71
CA LEU A 302 -10.34 12.52 21.16
C LEU A 302 -10.69 12.66 22.64
N SER A 303 -9.77 13.27 23.39
CA SER A 303 -9.93 13.51 24.82
C SER A 303 -9.54 14.93 25.21
N ARG A 304 -10.09 15.41 26.32
CA ARG A 304 -9.77 16.71 26.94
C ARG A 304 -9.81 16.57 28.45
N ASN A 305 -8.77 17.02 29.15
CA ASN A 305 -8.65 16.91 30.62
C ASN A 305 -8.97 15.48 31.11
N ASP A 306 -8.31 14.49 30.50
CA ASP A 306 -8.47 13.06 30.78
C ASP A 306 -9.87 12.47 30.51
N SER A 307 -10.77 13.24 29.89
CA SER A 307 -12.11 12.81 29.52
C SER A 307 -12.23 12.60 28.02
N ALA A 308 -12.51 11.38 27.61
CA ALA A 308 -12.88 11.05 26.23
C ALA A 308 -14.20 11.73 25.85
N PHE A 309 -14.27 12.31 24.66
CA PHE A 309 -15.51 12.88 24.14
C PHE A 309 -15.84 12.44 22.73
N TYR A 310 -14.91 11.79 22.03
CA TYR A 310 -15.15 11.17 20.75
C TYR A 310 -14.33 9.87 20.68
N ILE A 311 -14.98 8.76 20.34
CA ILE A 311 -14.30 7.49 20.05
C ILE A 311 -14.91 6.94 18.76
N ARG A 312 -14.05 6.58 17.82
CA ARG A 312 -14.43 5.82 16.63
C ARG A 312 -13.62 4.54 16.59
N VAL A 313 -14.29 3.42 16.38
CA VAL A 313 -13.64 2.15 16.03
C VAL A 313 -14.07 1.78 14.63
N SER A 314 -13.09 1.42 13.79
CA SER A 314 -13.27 1.05 12.39
C SER A 314 -12.65 -0.31 12.09
N LYS A 315 -13.22 -1.00 11.11
CA LYS A 315 -12.65 -2.22 10.51
C LYS A 315 -12.69 -2.04 8.99
N LYS A 316 -11.54 -2.08 8.31
CA LYS A 316 -11.43 -1.82 6.87
C LYS A 316 -12.23 -0.58 6.45
N ASP A 317 -11.96 0.56 7.10
CA ASP A 317 -12.64 1.85 6.94
C ASP A 317 -14.14 1.91 7.30
N THR A 318 -14.74 0.79 7.72
CA THR A 318 -16.14 0.77 8.16
C THR A 318 -16.23 1.06 9.65
N THR A 319 -16.87 2.16 10.03
CA THR A 319 -17.14 2.48 11.44
C THR A 319 -18.03 1.40 12.05
N VAL A 320 -17.52 0.69 13.06
CA VAL A 320 -18.26 -0.35 13.79
C VAL A 320 -18.74 0.16 15.16
N PHE A 321 -18.08 1.16 15.72
CA PHE A 321 -18.50 1.78 16.99
C PHE A 321 -18.22 3.28 16.98
N LEU A 322 -19.15 4.04 17.55
CA LEU A 322 -19.07 5.49 17.66
C LEU A 322 -19.59 5.92 19.03
N TYR A 323 -18.75 6.57 19.83
CA TYR A 323 -19.13 7.23 21.07
C TYR A 323 -18.89 8.73 20.95
N GLN A 324 -19.85 9.51 21.43
CA GLN A 324 -19.79 10.97 21.42
C GLN A 324 -20.35 11.52 22.72
N ASN A 325 -19.61 12.43 23.35
CA ASN A 325 -20.11 13.31 24.39
C ASN A 325 -20.52 14.63 23.74
N GLU A 326 -21.81 14.78 23.43
CA GLU A 326 -22.36 15.93 22.70
C GLU A 326 -21.97 17.27 23.33
N GLN A 327 -21.95 17.37 24.65
CA GLN A 327 -21.63 18.63 25.33
C GLN A 327 -20.16 19.04 25.12
N ILE A 328 -19.21 18.13 25.33
CA ILE A 328 -17.79 18.42 25.14
C ILE A 328 -17.46 18.62 23.66
N LEU A 329 -18.07 17.81 22.78
CA LEU A 329 -17.91 17.91 21.34
C LEU A 329 -18.44 19.24 20.79
N SER A 330 -19.65 19.66 21.20
CA SER A 330 -20.25 20.93 20.79
C SER A 330 -19.41 22.13 21.28
N ASP A 331 -18.92 22.07 22.53
CA ASP A 331 -18.01 23.10 23.05
C ASP A 331 -16.69 23.16 22.27
N PHE A 332 -16.12 22.02 21.88
CA PHE A 332 -14.93 21.97 21.01
C PHE A 332 -15.19 22.63 19.65
N ILE A 333 -16.24 22.19 18.93
CA ILE A 333 -16.60 22.71 17.61
C ILE A 333 -16.89 24.21 17.69
N SER A 334 -17.63 24.65 18.72
CA SER A 334 -17.96 26.06 18.94
C SER A 334 -16.71 26.92 19.14
N ARG A 335 -15.76 26.49 20.00
CA ARG A 335 -14.51 27.22 20.22
C ARG A 335 -13.64 27.28 18.99
N HIS A 336 -13.51 26.16 18.27
CA HIS A 336 -12.76 26.10 17.02
C HIS A 336 -13.34 27.06 15.99
N ASN A 337 -14.64 26.98 15.74
CA ASN A 337 -15.34 27.84 14.78
C ASN A 337 -15.27 29.33 15.16
N ALA A 338 -15.37 29.66 16.45
CA ALA A 338 -15.22 31.03 16.92
C ALA A 338 -13.80 31.58 16.71
N PHE A 339 -12.77 30.78 17.00
CA PHE A 339 -11.38 31.20 16.86
C PHE A 339 -10.97 31.33 15.38
N TYR A 340 -11.24 30.29 14.59
CA TYR A 340 -10.84 30.20 13.18
C TYR A 340 -11.77 30.92 12.21
N LYS A 341 -12.94 31.39 12.69
CA LYS A 341 -14.04 31.90 11.85
C LYS A 341 -14.42 30.88 10.77
N SER A 342 -14.57 29.63 11.19
CA SER A 342 -14.90 28.48 10.34
C SER A 342 -16.30 27.96 10.61
N ASN A 343 -16.71 26.96 9.83
CA ASN A 343 -17.94 26.20 10.04
C ASN A 343 -17.63 24.70 9.96
N ILE A 344 -16.65 24.24 10.73
CA ILE A 344 -16.34 22.82 10.81
C ILE A 344 -17.54 22.09 11.41
N ASP A 345 -17.76 20.89 10.90
CA ASP A 345 -18.79 19.97 11.35
C ASP A 345 -18.20 18.56 11.43
N ILE A 346 -18.75 17.73 12.31
CA ILE A 346 -18.33 16.36 12.52
C ILE A 346 -18.51 15.48 11.28
N GLU A 347 -19.50 15.79 10.44
CA GLU A 347 -19.74 15.07 9.19
C GLU A 347 -18.66 15.38 8.14
N ASN A 348 -17.98 16.52 8.27
CA ASN A 348 -16.86 16.86 7.41
C ASN A 348 -15.60 16.09 7.83
N LYS A 349 -15.49 14.87 7.31
CA LYS A 349 -14.38 13.93 7.51
C LYS A 349 -12.99 14.47 7.17
N ILE A 350 -12.90 15.56 6.40
CA ILE A 350 -11.64 16.23 6.04
C ILE A 350 -11.27 17.25 7.13
N GLN A 351 -12.25 18.04 7.57
CA GLN A 351 -12.01 19.13 8.51
C GLN A 351 -12.00 18.70 9.97
N PHE A 352 -12.82 17.71 10.33
CA PHE A 352 -12.85 17.17 11.68
C PHE A 352 -11.72 16.13 11.85
N PRO A 353 -11.00 16.10 13.00
CA PRO A 353 -9.88 15.19 13.21
C PRO A 353 -10.36 13.77 13.55
N SER A 354 -11.40 13.27 12.87
CA SER A 354 -11.83 11.87 12.99
C SER A 354 -11.01 10.92 12.15
N ASN A 355 -10.33 11.43 11.13
CA ASN A 355 -9.44 10.66 10.26
C ASN A 355 -8.00 11.06 10.49
N ILE A 356 -7.11 10.08 10.48
CA ILE A 356 -5.68 10.31 10.34
C ILE A 356 -5.42 10.57 8.87
N PHE A 357 -4.84 11.72 8.58
CA PHE A 357 -4.17 11.94 7.30
C PHE A 357 -2.67 11.96 7.56
N VAL A 358 -1.91 11.98 6.48
CA VAL A 358 -0.46 12.15 6.56
C VAL A 358 -0.03 13.33 5.73
N PHE A 359 0.77 14.19 6.35
CA PHE A 359 1.41 15.32 5.70
C PHE A 359 2.77 14.92 5.12
N GLY A 360 2.96 15.14 3.84
CA GLY A 360 4.22 14.90 3.14
C GLY A 360 4.19 15.39 1.70
N TYR A 361 5.36 15.47 1.10
CA TYR A 361 5.57 15.81 -0.31
C TYR A 361 5.77 14.57 -1.20
N GLY A 362 6.26 13.50 -0.58
CA GLY A 362 6.57 12.22 -1.20
C GLY A 362 6.77 11.20 -0.09
N CYS A 363 5.99 10.13 -0.17
CA CYS A 363 5.79 9.16 0.89
C CYS A 363 5.98 7.72 0.44
N GLY A 364 6.47 6.91 1.36
CA GLY A 364 6.80 5.51 1.09
C GLY A 364 8.10 5.36 0.30
N PHE A 365 8.37 4.13 -0.11
CA PHE A 365 9.58 3.76 -0.84
C PHE A 365 9.66 4.45 -2.21
N VAL A 366 8.51 4.55 -2.89
CA VAL A 366 8.37 5.22 -4.19
C VAL A 366 8.33 6.75 -4.11
N GLY A 367 8.28 7.33 -2.90
CA GLY A 367 8.21 8.78 -2.71
C GLY A 367 6.94 9.40 -3.29
N MET A 368 5.82 8.68 -3.28
CA MET A 368 4.56 9.15 -3.86
C MET A 368 3.95 10.26 -3.01
N PRO A 369 3.56 11.41 -3.60
CA PRO A 369 2.85 12.44 -2.85
C PRO A 369 1.53 11.90 -2.27
N PRO A 370 1.23 12.13 -0.97
CA PRO A 370 -0.07 11.79 -0.40
C PRO A 370 -1.25 12.42 -1.15
N LEU A 371 -2.42 11.79 -1.09
CA LEU A 371 -3.63 12.24 -1.80
C LEU A 371 -3.92 13.74 -1.59
N TYR A 372 -3.88 14.22 -0.35
CA TYR A 372 -4.19 15.61 -0.02
C TYR A 372 -3.12 16.61 -0.46
N PHE A 373 -1.87 16.17 -0.68
CA PHE A 373 -0.88 17.01 -1.35
C PHE A 373 -1.27 17.24 -2.81
N ARG A 374 -1.65 16.18 -3.55
CA ARG A 374 -2.11 16.29 -4.94
C ARG A 374 -3.36 17.15 -5.06
N LYS A 375 -4.35 16.94 -4.17
CA LYS A 375 -5.55 17.80 -4.10
C LYS A 375 -5.19 19.26 -3.82
N MET A 376 -4.26 19.54 -2.90
CA MET A 376 -3.77 20.91 -2.66
C MET A 376 -3.12 21.51 -3.91
N GLN A 377 -2.28 20.76 -4.63
CA GLN A 377 -1.66 21.23 -5.88
C GLN A 377 -2.71 21.62 -6.92
N ALA A 378 -3.73 20.78 -7.13
CA ALA A 378 -4.83 21.09 -8.03
C ALA A 378 -5.58 22.37 -7.61
N LEU A 379 -5.77 22.61 -6.31
CA LEU A 379 -6.37 23.86 -5.81
C LEU A 379 -5.49 25.08 -6.08
N VAL A 380 -4.16 24.95 -5.95
CA VAL A 380 -3.19 26.02 -6.24
C VAL A 380 -3.17 26.35 -7.73
N GLU A 381 -3.14 25.34 -8.59
CA GLU A 381 -3.16 25.49 -10.06
C GLU A 381 -4.42 26.21 -10.53
N ASN A 382 -5.57 25.84 -9.94
CA ASN A 382 -6.87 26.46 -10.19
C ASN A 382 -7.06 27.80 -9.45
N LYS A 383 -6.05 28.27 -8.71
CA LYS A 383 -6.09 29.48 -7.87
C LYS A 383 -7.30 29.53 -6.92
N ASN A 384 -7.74 28.36 -6.43
CA ASN A 384 -8.90 28.25 -5.55
C ASN A 384 -8.53 28.67 -4.12
N TYR A 385 -8.42 29.98 -3.92
CA TYR A 385 -8.07 30.59 -2.65
C TYR A 385 -9.03 30.19 -1.52
N ASN A 386 -10.34 30.20 -1.80
CA ASN A 386 -11.36 29.98 -0.77
C ASN A 386 -11.26 28.57 -0.17
N GLU A 387 -11.02 27.55 -1.00
CA GLU A 387 -10.86 26.18 -0.52
C GLU A 387 -9.56 26.00 0.28
N ILE A 388 -8.44 26.56 -0.20
CA ILE A 388 -7.17 26.55 0.55
C ILE A 388 -7.31 27.30 1.89
N SER A 389 -8.06 28.40 1.91
CA SER A 389 -8.38 29.17 3.11
C SER A 389 -9.27 28.36 4.07
N SER A 390 -10.19 27.56 3.54
CA SER A 390 -10.99 26.60 4.32
C SER A 390 -10.12 25.53 4.95
N TRP A 391 -9.14 24.97 4.22
CA TRP A 391 -8.22 23.95 4.72
C TRP A 391 -7.33 24.47 5.85
N LEU A 392 -6.87 25.72 5.75
CA LEU A 392 -6.10 26.40 6.80
C LEU A 392 -6.86 26.48 8.14
N ARG A 393 -8.20 26.45 8.10
CA ARG A 393 -9.10 26.50 9.26
C ARG A 393 -9.63 25.13 9.69
N SER A 394 -9.14 24.05 9.10
CA SER A 394 -9.48 22.69 9.50
C SER A 394 -9.16 22.46 10.98
N ALA A 395 -9.86 21.55 11.66
CA ALA A 395 -9.42 21.01 12.95
C ALA A 395 -8.49 19.80 12.79
N ASN A 396 -8.34 19.28 11.57
CA ASN A 396 -7.35 18.27 11.23
C ASN A 396 -5.98 18.92 10.92
N PRO A 397 -4.94 18.64 11.72
CA PRO A 397 -3.63 19.29 11.57
C PRO A 397 -2.95 19.10 10.22
N GLU A 398 -3.08 17.93 9.60
CA GLU A 398 -2.47 17.65 8.30
C GLU A 398 -3.11 18.48 7.19
N ILE A 399 -4.43 18.65 7.25
CA ILE A 399 -5.16 19.50 6.31
C ILE A 399 -4.82 20.97 6.55
N GLN A 400 -4.68 21.42 7.81
CA GLN A 400 -4.17 22.76 8.12
C GLN A 400 -2.77 22.97 7.50
N ALA A 401 -1.88 21.98 7.66
CA ALA A 401 -0.53 21.99 7.11
C ALA A 401 -0.52 22.13 5.57
N TYR A 402 -1.39 21.38 4.88
CA TYR A 402 -1.59 21.56 3.43
C TYR A 402 -2.19 22.93 3.08
N GLY A 403 -3.10 23.46 3.91
CA GLY A 403 -3.61 24.83 3.78
C GLY A 403 -2.51 25.90 3.85
N ILE A 404 -1.58 25.80 4.81
CA ILE A 404 -0.42 26.71 4.90
C ILE A 404 0.45 26.60 3.64
N TYR A 405 0.74 25.39 3.20
CA TYR A 405 1.56 25.19 2.01
C TYR A 405 0.89 25.76 0.75
N GLY A 406 -0.39 25.48 0.55
CA GLY A 406 -1.18 26.04 -0.56
C GLY A 406 -1.21 27.57 -0.54
N MET A 407 -1.36 28.20 0.63
CA MET A 407 -1.30 29.66 0.77
C MET A 407 0.04 30.22 0.32
N ASN A 408 1.15 29.56 0.65
CA ASN A 408 2.47 30.00 0.24
C ASN A 408 2.70 29.84 -1.27
N GLU A 409 2.19 28.78 -1.89
CA GLU A 409 2.27 28.63 -3.34
C GLU A 409 1.41 29.65 -4.07
N LEU A 410 0.17 29.90 -3.62
CA LEU A 410 -0.66 30.99 -4.15
C LEU A 410 0.05 32.34 -4.04
N PHE A 411 0.68 32.64 -2.90
CA PHE A 411 1.45 33.86 -2.70
C PHE A 411 2.62 33.99 -3.69
N LYS A 412 3.35 32.89 -3.96
CA LYS A 412 4.43 32.88 -4.96
C LYS A 412 3.90 33.16 -6.37
N LEU A 413 2.66 32.77 -6.67
CA LEU A 413 1.96 33.07 -7.92
C LEU A 413 1.38 34.49 -7.98
N GLY A 414 1.66 35.34 -6.97
CA GLY A 414 1.22 36.73 -6.92
C GLY A 414 -0.17 36.93 -6.32
N GLN A 415 -0.80 35.87 -5.79
CA GLN A 415 -2.07 35.99 -5.08
C GLN A 415 -1.86 36.75 -3.76
N GLN A 416 -2.70 37.73 -3.47
CA GLN A 416 -2.69 38.41 -2.18
C GLN A 416 -3.30 37.50 -1.10
N ILE A 417 -2.58 37.31 0.01
CA ILE A 417 -3.07 36.55 1.16
C ILE A 417 -3.71 37.51 2.16
N GLN A 418 -4.92 37.18 2.61
CA GLN A 418 -5.68 38.02 3.53
C GLN A 418 -4.99 38.07 4.91
N LYS A 419 -5.10 39.22 5.59
CA LYS A 419 -4.53 39.42 6.93
C LYS A 419 -5.01 38.35 7.93
N ALA A 420 -6.29 38.00 7.90
CA ALA A 420 -6.85 36.97 8.78
C ALA A 420 -6.20 35.59 8.58
N ASP A 421 -5.86 35.23 7.35
CA ASP A 421 -5.17 33.97 7.04
C ASP A 421 -3.71 34.00 7.52
N LEU A 422 -3.05 35.15 7.40
CA LEU A 422 -1.69 35.33 7.93
C LEU A 422 -1.63 35.22 9.46
N GLU A 423 -2.66 35.72 10.16
CA GLU A 423 -2.80 35.59 11.61
C GLU A 423 -2.95 34.11 12.03
N ILE A 424 -3.78 33.35 11.31
CA ILE A 424 -3.92 31.91 11.53
C ILE A 424 -2.60 31.18 11.28
N ILE A 425 -1.92 31.45 10.17
CA ILE A 425 -0.64 30.81 9.85
C ILE A 425 0.36 31.04 10.98
N LYS A 426 0.49 32.28 11.45
CA LYS A 426 1.38 32.60 12.57
C LYS A 426 1.02 31.81 13.84
N HIS A 427 -0.27 31.79 14.20
CA HIS A 427 -0.75 31.04 15.35
C HIS A 427 -0.39 29.54 15.26
N LEU A 428 -0.58 28.92 14.10
CA LEU A 428 -0.24 27.50 13.89
C LEU A 428 1.27 27.22 14.07
N PHE A 429 2.14 28.13 13.65
CA PHE A 429 3.59 28.00 13.88
C PHE A 429 4.00 28.15 15.35
N ASP A 430 3.22 28.89 16.14
CA ASP A 430 3.44 29.09 17.58
C ASP A 430 2.77 27.98 18.42
N SER A 431 1.87 27.19 17.81
CA SER A 431 1.13 26.11 18.47
C SER A 431 2.01 24.92 18.87
N SER A 432 1.51 24.10 19.78
CA SER A 432 2.11 22.80 20.17
C SER A 432 1.59 21.62 19.36
N THR A 433 0.81 21.86 18.31
CA THR A 433 0.18 20.83 17.48
C THR A 433 1.25 19.93 16.83
N SER A 434 0.97 18.64 16.74
CA SER A 434 1.83 17.68 16.04
C SER A 434 1.15 17.10 14.81
N LEU A 435 1.94 16.84 13.78
CA LEU A 435 1.53 16.29 12.50
C LEU A 435 1.99 14.84 12.38
N TYR A 436 1.11 13.97 11.91
CA TYR A 436 1.52 12.74 11.26
C TYR A 436 2.19 13.13 9.96
N SER A 437 3.51 13.05 9.97
CA SER A 437 4.31 13.44 8.82
C SER A 437 4.99 12.24 8.21
N CYS A 438 5.31 12.38 6.94
CA CYS A 438 6.03 11.36 6.22
C CYS A 438 7.18 12.00 5.44
N SER A 439 8.35 11.38 5.58
CA SER A 439 9.59 11.80 4.96
C SER A 439 10.34 10.59 4.42
N GLY A 440 10.07 10.21 3.17
CA GLY A 440 10.60 8.99 2.56
C GLY A 440 9.87 7.75 3.09
N CYS A 441 10.64 6.74 3.52
CA CYS A 441 10.11 5.43 3.92
C CYS A 441 9.52 5.39 5.34
N LEU A 442 9.73 6.42 6.15
CA LEU A 442 9.20 6.49 7.51
C LEU A 442 7.83 7.14 7.51
N TYR A 443 6.86 6.45 8.11
CA TYR A 443 5.46 6.85 8.18
C TYR A 443 5.01 6.98 9.64
N GLY A 444 4.12 7.92 9.92
CA GLY A 444 3.21 7.80 11.06
C GLY A 444 3.70 8.29 12.42
N GLU A 445 4.96 8.73 12.59
CA GLU A 445 5.34 9.35 13.88
C GLU A 445 4.82 10.80 13.98
N PRO A 446 4.12 11.17 15.07
CA PRO A 446 3.66 12.52 15.27
C PRO A 446 4.85 13.45 15.58
N LEU A 447 5.13 14.39 14.69
CA LEU A 447 6.17 15.40 14.84
C LEU A 447 5.56 16.79 15.05
N LEU A 448 6.14 17.59 15.94
CA LEU A 448 5.70 18.98 16.14
C LEU A 448 5.60 19.73 14.81
N PHE A 449 4.50 20.47 14.62
CA PHE A 449 4.20 21.22 13.40
C PHE A 449 5.41 22.02 12.88
N ARG A 450 6.03 22.82 13.77
CA ARG A 450 7.21 23.66 13.48
C ARG A 450 8.49 22.89 13.12
N LYS A 451 8.58 21.59 13.42
CA LYS A 451 9.70 20.73 13.02
C LYS A 451 9.52 20.22 11.59
N VAL A 452 8.28 19.95 11.21
CA VAL A 452 7.91 19.47 9.87
C VAL A 452 7.87 20.62 8.87
N ILE A 453 7.13 21.67 9.20
CA ILE A 453 7.00 22.90 8.41
C ILE A 453 7.91 23.95 9.03
N LYS A 454 8.96 24.37 8.33
CA LYS A 454 9.96 25.31 8.89
C LYS A 454 9.55 26.76 8.60
N PRO A 455 9.44 27.64 9.62
CA PRO A 455 9.09 29.06 9.40
C PRO A 455 9.97 29.77 8.37
N ARG A 456 11.23 29.32 8.24
CA ARG A 456 12.20 29.89 7.30
C ARG A 456 11.75 29.78 5.83
N ASP A 457 10.93 28.78 5.50
CA ASP A 457 10.46 28.48 4.14
C ASP A 457 9.30 29.44 3.77
N PHE A 458 8.69 30.06 4.78
CA PHE A 458 7.56 31.01 4.68
C PHE A 458 8.01 32.46 4.98
N ARG A 459 9.33 32.74 4.95
CA ARG A 459 9.91 34.05 5.30
C ARG A 459 9.28 35.22 4.55
N LYS A 460 8.94 35.05 3.27
CA LYS A 460 8.30 36.11 2.47
C LYS A 460 6.88 36.40 2.97
N LEU A 461 6.10 35.35 3.22
CA LEU A 461 4.76 35.45 3.77
C LEU A 461 4.75 36.16 5.14
N PHE A 462 5.69 35.83 6.02
CA PHE A 462 5.83 36.51 7.31
C PHE A 462 6.27 37.97 7.21
N ARG A 463 7.00 38.37 6.15
CA ARG A 463 7.31 39.79 5.90
C ARG A 463 6.06 40.56 5.51
N GLU A 464 5.16 39.96 4.73
CA GLU A 464 3.87 40.57 4.42
C GLU A 464 3.03 40.77 5.69
N TYR A 465 2.98 39.77 6.58
CA TYR A 465 2.31 39.91 7.87
C TYR A 465 2.82 41.11 8.68
N LYS A 466 4.14 41.34 8.72
CA LYS A 466 4.76 42.49 9.39
C LYS A 466 4.42 43.86 8.78
N LYS A 467 3.80 43.94 7.60
CA LYS A 467 3.33 45.23 7.06
C LYS A 467 2.01 45.67 7.71
N TYR A 468 1.31 44.76 8.38
CA TYR A 468 0.00 45.01 8.99
C TYR A 468 0.06 45.36 10.49
N HIS A 469 1.26 45.39 11.09
CA HIS A 469 1.57 45.63 12.50
C HIS A 469 2.85 46.45 12.59
#